data_AF-A0A6V7LQS2-F1
#
_entry.id   AF-A0A6V7LQS2-F1
#
_cell.length_a   1.000
_cell.length_b   1.000
_cell.length_c   1.000
_cell.angle_alpha   90.00
_cell.angle_beta   90.00
_cell.angle_gamma   90.00
#
_symmetry.space_group_name_H-M   'P 1'
#
loop_
_entity.id
_entity.type
_entity.pdbx_description
1 polymer ?
#
loop_
_entity_poly.entity_id
_entity_poly.type
_entity_poly.pdbx_seq_one_letter_code
_entity_poly.pdbx_strand_id
1 'polypeptide(L)'
;DMMYIEEIITSDPVCYICNKLLIEPYIKCAYCSPEIHVCSKCFAKGGEKNYHKNNHDYIVIRNEFPLTDDENWTAREELALLTVLQECGFGNWDDISKRIPGKSPEECRDHYIKNYIDKQVFPGLPKIQETTASLFGSDIVPYTFKLQDLEEPPRFAVGTSNSRLLAGYNAARSDFEVNFDNHAELIISELKYNEFDEDRDNYELGTSLQAAVVGAYNNRLKERARRRRIIRDHGLIAFRRTVSWLN
;
A
#
# COMPACT_ATOMS: atom_id res chain seq x y z
N ASP A 1 12.12 -15.44 -8.60
CA ASP A 1 11.52 -15.06 -7.31
C ASP A 1 12.59 -14.81 -6.27
N MET A 2 13.09 -13.57 -6.23
CA MET A 2 13.90 -13.12 -5.10
C MET A 2 12.94 -12.64 -4.03
N MET A 3 12.75 -13.48 -3.03
CA MET A 3 12.09 -13.17 -1.78
C MET A 3 12.89 -12.02 -1.14
N TYR A 4 12.39 -10.79 -1.31
CA TYR A 4 12.82 -9.67 -0.48
C TYR A 4 12.37 -10.01 0.93
N ILE A 5 13.31 -10.57 1.71
CA ILE A 5 13.19 -10.59 3.15
C ILE A 5 13.21 -9.13 3.54
N GLU A 6 12.04 -8.58 3.86
CA GLU A 6 11.94 -7.39 4.68
C GLU A 6 12.58 -7.76 6.03
N GLU A 7 13.90 -7.63 6.12
CA GLU A 7 14.54 -7.46 7.41
C GLU A 7 13.91 -6.19 7.99
N ILE A 8 13.00 -6.38 8.93
CA ILE A 8 12.50 -5.31 9.78
C ILE A 8 13.73 -4.83 10.56
N ILE A 9 14.42 -3.83 10.00
CA ILE A 9 15.52 -3.13 10.65
C ILE A 9 14.88 -2.31 11.77
N THR A 10 14.83 -2.93 12.95
CA THR A 10 15.06 -2.42 14.31
C THR A 10 14.19 -3.20 15.29
N SER A 11 14.69 -4.29 15.86
CA SER A 11 14.19 -4.73 17.15
C SER A 11 14.43 -3.60 18.15
N ASP A 12 13.40 -3.15 18.86
CA ASP A 12 13.54 -2.15 19.92
C ASP A 12 14.65 -2.58 20.90
N PRO A 13 15.63 -1.71 21.19
CA PRO A 13 16.78 -2.11 21.99
C PRO A 13 16.37 -2.40 23.44
N VAL A 14 16.91 -3.47 24.03
CA VAL A 14 16.61 -3.89 25.41
C VAL A 14 17.80 -3.68 26.34
N CYS A 15 17.51 -3.33 27.58
CA CYS A 15 18.54 -3.18 28.62
C CYS A 15 19.13 -4.55 28.96
N TYR A 16 20.43 -4.72 28.78
CA TYR A 16 21.13 -5.98 29.09
C TYR A 16 21.01 -6.41 30.56
N ILE A 17 20.82 -5.45 31.47
CA ILE A 17 20.81 -5.68 32.92
C ILE A 17 19.41 -6.08 33.40
N CYS A 18 18.39 -5.28 33.05
CA CYS A 18 17.01 -5.48 33.55
C CYS A 18 16.01 -6.00 32.51
N ASN A 19 16.45 -6.27 31.29
CA ASN A 19 15.66 -6.79 30.16
C ASN A 19 14.42 -5.94 29.81
N LYS A 20 14.39 -4.66 30.20
CA LYS A 20 13.34 -3.71 29.82
C LYS A 20 13.65 -3.05 28.48
N LEU A 21 12.63 -2.76 27.70
CA LEU A 21 12.73 -1.93 26.50
C LEU A 21 13.37 -0.59 26.85
N LEU A 22 14.32 -0.16 26.02
CA LEU A 22 15.03 1.09 26.18
C LEU A 22 14.24 2.21 25.51
N ILE A 23 14.06 3.26 26.27
CA ILE A 23 13.55 4.53 25.78
C ILE A 23 14.71 5.50 25.90
N GLU A 24 14.95 6.28 24.86
CA GLU A 24 15.98 7.30 24.87
C GLU A 24 15.79 8.32 26.02
N PRO A 25 16.87 8.83 26.60
CA PRO A 25 18.28 8.48 26.37
C PRO A 25 18.66 7.13 26.99
N TYR A 26 19.51 6.36 26.30
CA TYR A 26 20.12 5.13 26.83
C TYR A 26 21.62 5.07 26.54
N ILE A 27 22.32 4.15 27.21
CA ILE A 27 23.78 4.03 27.16
C ILE A 27 24.16 2.82 26.30
N LYS A 28 25.05 3.02 25.33
CA LYS A 28 25.74 1.94 24.60
C LYS A 28 27.15 1.78 25.16
N CYS A 29 27.53 0.56 25.51
CA CYS A 29 28.90 0.25 25.90
C CYS A 29 29.82 0.32 24.67
N ALA A 30 30.93 1.05 24.72
CA ALA A 30 31.89 1.18 23.62
C ALA A 30 32.90 0.02 23.56
N TYR A 31 33.08 -0.71 24.67
CA TYR A 31 34.05 -1.80 24.78
C TYR A 31 33.48 -3.20 24.54
N CYS A 32 32.21 -3.45 24.90
CA CYS A 32 31.65 -4.80 24.86
C CYS A 32 31.24 -5.23 23.44
N SER A 33 31.57 -6.48 23.10
CA SER A 33 31.04 -7.19 21.93
C SER A 33 30.44 -8.53 22.38
N PRO A 34 29.17 -8.86 22.05
CA PRO A 34 28.23 -8.13 21.19
C PRO A 34 27.76 -6.78 21.78
N GLU A 35 27.08 -5.96 20.97
CA GLU A 35 26.62 -4.62 21.38
C GLU A 35 25.74 -4.69 22.63
N ILE A 36 26.15 -3.97 23.68
CA ILE A 36 25.42 -3.89 24.94
C ILE A 36 24.78 -2.52 25.10
N HIS A 37 23.47 -2.52 25.33
CA HIS A 37 22.71 -1.34 25.71
C HIS A 37 22.22 -1.42 27.16
N VAL A 38 22.29 -0.31 27.88
CA VAL A 38 21.94 -0.20 29.29
C VAL A 38 21.04 1.01 29.50
N CYS A 39 19.97 0.84 30.29
CA CYS A 39 19.10 1.96 30.62
C CYS A 39 19.76 2.90 31.64
N SER A 40 19.38 4.18 31.61
CA SER A 40 19.92 5.22 32.49
C SER A 40 19.83 4.86 33.98
N LYS A 41 18.78 4.14 34.41
CA LYS A 41 18.60 3.68 35.79
C LYS A 41 19.59 2.58 36.19
N CYS A 42 19.91 1.65 35.28
CA CYS A 42 20.85 0.58 35.55
C CYS A 42 22.29 1.08 35.48
N PHE A 43 22.58 2.01 34.56
CA PHE A 43 23.86 2.68 34.45
C PHE A 43 24.17 3.52 35.71
N ALA A 44 23.23 4.34 36.18
CA ALA A 44 23.41 5.17 37.38
C ALA A 44 23.64 4.35 38.67
N LYS A 45 23.19 3.10 38.72
CA LYS A 45 23.45 2.17 39.83
C LYS A 45 24.78 1.42 39.71
N GLY A 46 25.55 1.69 38.65
CA GLY A 46 26.78 0.96 38.35
C GLY A 46 26.53 -0.53 38.08
N GLY A 47 25.40 -0.86 37.45
CA GLY A 47 25.01 -2.25 37.21
C GLY A 47 26.02 -2.98 36.32
N GLU A 48 26.48 -4.15 36.77
CA GLU A 48 27.40 -5.01 36.04
C GLU A 48 26.76 -6.38 35.81
N LYS A 49 27.04 -6.99 34.66
CA LYS A 49 26.52 -8.32 34.34
C LYS A 49 27.47 -9.04 33.40
N ASN A 50 27.85 -10.25 33.77
CA ASN A 50 28.79 -11.10 33.03
C ASN A 50 30.08 -10.35 32.66
N TYR A 51 30.30 -10.07 31.38
CA TYR A 51 31.48 -9.43 30.83
C TYR A 51 31.36 -7.90 30.74
N HIS A 52 30.19 -7.30 31.04
CA HIS A 52 30.03 -5.86 31.11
C HIS A 52 30.41 -5.32 32.49
N LYS A 53 31.27 -4.28 32.50
CA LYS A 53 31.72 -3.57 33.69
C LYS A 53 31.34 -2.10 33.64
N ASN A 54 31.13 -1.51 34.83
CA ASN A 54 30.68 -0.13 34.95
C ASN A 54 31.77 0.91 34.62
N ASN A 55 33.01 0.45 34.46
CA ASN A 55 34.18 1.26 34.10
C ASN A 55 34.49 1.25 32.59
N HIS A 56 33.69 0.55 31.79
CA HIS A 56 33.86 0.56 30.34
C HIS A 56 33.48 1.92 29.77
N ASP A 57 34.22 2.35 28.75
CA ASP A 57 33.86 3.51 27.95
C ASP A 57 32.46 3.34 27.38
N TYR A 58 31.72 4.44 27.32
CA TYR A 58 30.31 4.42 26.96
C TYR A 58 29.94 5.58 26.04
N ILE A 59 28.88 5.38 25.27
CA ILE A 59 28.30 6.35 24.35
C ILE A 59 26.86 6.58 24.78
N VAL A 60 26.47 7.84 24.94
CA VAL A 60 25.09 8.22 25.24
C VAL A 60 24.32 8.35 23.94
N ILE A 61 23.33 7.50 23.74
CA ILE A 61 22.46 7.53 22.56
C ILE A 61 21.26 8.46 22.84
N ARG A 62 21.08 9.46 21.98
CA ARG A 62 20.05 10.50 22.03
C ARG A 62 19.73 10.95 20.61
N ASN A 63 18.45 11.19 20.29
CA ASN A 63 18.01 11.79 19.03
C ASN A 63 17.78 13.32 19.10
N GLU A 64 18.37 13.99 20.09
CA GLU A 64 18.30 15.45 20.27
C GLU A 64 19.44 16.17 19.53
N PHE A 65 19.66 15.82 18.26
CA PHE A 65 20.68 16.45 17.41
C PHE A 65 20.10 16.75 16.03
N PRO A 66 20.55 17.82 15.35
CA PRO A 66 20.09 18.14 14.00
C PRO A 66 20.65 17.14 12.98
N LEU A 67 19.80 16.67 12.06
CA LEU A 67 20.19 15.77 10.96
C LEU A 67 20.59 16.51 9.68
N THR A 68 20.11 17.72 9.51
CA THR A 68 20.36 18.57 8.34
C THR A 68 20.98 19.88 8.78
N ASP A 69 21.43 20.69 7.81
CA ASP A 69 21.95 22.04 8.07
C ASP A 69 20.91 22.98 8.70
N ASP A 70 19.63 22.60 8.71
CA ASP A 70 18.57 23.32 9.38
C ASP A 70 18.55 22.92 10.88
N GLU A 71 19.24 23.68 11.73
CA GLU A 71 19.35 23.45 13.19
C GLU A 71 17.99 23.39 13.93
N ASN A 72 16.91 23.79 13.27
CA ASN A 72 15.57 23.78 13.83
C ASN A 72 14.95 22.39 13.92
N TRP A 73 15.49 21.36 13.25
CA TRP A 73 14.90 20.02 13.24
C TRP A 73 15.85 18.97 13.83
N THR A 74 15.43 18.37 14.94
CA THR A 74 16.15 17.27 15.59
C THR A 74 15.79 15.92 14.96
N ALA A 75 16.69 14.94 15.05
CA ALA A 75 16.45 13.57 14.62
C ALA A 75 15.15 12.99 15.21
N ARG A 76 14.82 13.36 16.45
CA ARG A 76 13.57 12.99 17.11
C ARG A 76 12.34 13.58 16.42
N GLU A 77 12.38 14.85 16.05
CA GLU A 77 11.28 15.52 15.34
C GLU A 77 11.11 14.98 13.91
N GLU A 78 12.22 14.64 13.26
CA GLU A 78 12.21 14.01 11.92
C GLU A 78 11.53 12.64 11.94
N LEU A 79 11.87 11.79 12.92
CA LEU A 79 11.19 10.50 13.10
C LEU A 79 9.69 10.69 13.38
N ALA A 80 9.33 11.67 14.21
CA ALA A 80 7.94 11.98 14.50
C ALA A 80 7.20 12.46 13.24
N LEU A 81 7.83 13.31 12.44
CA LEU A 81 7.28 13.79 11.17
C LEU A 81 6.97 12.64 10.21
N LEU A 82 7.93 11.74 9.98
CA LEU A 82 7.75 10.60 9.08
C LEU A 82 6.69 9.62 9.58
N THR A 83 6.68 9.34 10.89
CA THR A 83 5.67 8.47 11.52
C THR A 83 4.27 9.05 11.34
N VAL A 84 4.09 10.33 11.65
CA VAL A 84 2.79 10.99 11.53
C VAL A 84 2.36 11.14 10.07
N LEU A 85 3.30 11.42 9.16
CA LEU A 85 3.03 11.47 7.72
C LEU A 85 2.53 10.11 7.19
N GLN A 86 3.11 9.01 7.67
CA GLN A 86 2.67 7.65 7.32
C GLN A 86 1.24 7.37 7.80
N GLU A 87 0.86 7.87 8.98
CA GLU A 87 -0.49 7.67 9.54
C GLU A 87 -1.55 8.61 8.94
N CYS A 88 -1.22 9.89 8.75
CA CYS A 88 -2.16 10.93 8.29
C CYS A 88 -2.24 11.04 6.77
N GLY A 89 -1.23 10.54 6.05
CA GLY A 89 -1.10 10.66 4.60
C GLY A 89 -0.46 11.98 4.17
N PHE A 90 0.24 11.93 3.03
CA PHE A 90 0.88 13.11 2.42
C PHE A 90 -0.17 14.19 2.06
N GLY A 91 0.12 15.44 2.41
CA GLY A 91 -0.75 16.58 2.12
C GLY A 91 -1.64 17.04 3.29
N ASN A 92 -1.83 16.21 4.32
CA ASN A 92 -2.60 16.58 5.51
C ASN A 92 -1.74 17.30 6.57
N TRP A 93 -1.11 18.41 6.18
CA TRP A 93 -0.14 19.15 7.01
C TRP A 93 -0.74 19.74 8.29
N ASP A 94 -2.02 20.07 8.28
CA ASP A 94 -2.75 20.57 9.45
C ASP A 94 -2.86 19.55 10.58
N ASP A 95 -3.07 18.28 10.25
CA ASP A 95 -3.10 17.22 11.27
C ASP A 95 -1.70 16.76 11.67
N ILE A 96 -0.75 16.84 10.76
CA ILE A 96 0.66 16.55 11.03
C ILE A 96 1.23 17.53 12.06
N SER A 97 1.01 18.84 11.87
CA SER A 97 1.55 19.86 12.78
C SER A 97 0.98 19.77 14.20
N LYS A 98 -0.28 19.33 14.37
CA LYS A 98 -0.89 19.15 15.70
C LYS A 98 -0.19 18.09 16.54
N ARG A 99 0.49 17.13 15.89
CA ARG A 99 1.20 16.02 16.55
C ARG A 99 2.68 16.30 16.73
N ILE A 100 3.22 17.33 16.07
CA ILE A 100 4.61 17.75 16.18
C ILE A 100 4.65 19.06 16.99
N PRO A 101 5.09 19.02 18.25
CA PRO A 101 5.07 20.20 19.10
C PRO A 101 5.99 21.30 18.54
N GLY A 102 5.47 22.52 18.45
CA GLY A 102 6.28 23.70 18.09
C GLY A 102 6.53 23.90 16.60
N LYS A 103 5.88 23.15 15.71
CA LYS A 103 5.98 23.32 14.25
C LYS A 103 4.65 23.72 13.63
N SER A 104 4.69 24.64 12.68
CA SER A 104 3.50 25.02 11.90
C SER A 104 3.26 24.05 10.73
N PRO A 105 2.04 23.99 10.17
CA PRO A 105 1.76 23.18 8.98
C PRO A 105 2.67 23.54 7.79
N GLU A 106 2.92 24.84 7.60
CA GLU A 106 3.79 25.35 6.54
C GLU A 106 5.24 24.93 6.74
N GLU A 107 5.75 25.02 7.96
CA GLU A 107 7.11 24.58 8.31
C GLU A 107 7.29 23.07 8.08
N CYS A 108 6.33 22.24 8.49
CA CYS A 108 6.39 20.79 8.25
C CYS A 108 6.40 20.46 6.76
N ARG A 109 5.55 21.14 5.97
CA ARG A 109 5.47 20.95 4.52
C ARG A 109 6.78 21.35 3.84
N ASP A 110 7.24 22.57 4.09
CA ASP A 110 8.40 23.14 3.41
C ASP A 110 9.67 22.36 3.76
N HIS A 111 9.80 21.97 5.02
CA HIS A 111 10.88 21.09 5.49
C HIS A 111 10.88 19.75 4.75
N TYR A 112 9.73 19.07 4.69
CA TYR A 112 9.62 17.78 4.02
C TYR A 112 9.96 17.87 2.53
N ILE A 113 9.38 18.85 1.83
CA ILE A 113 9.63 19.05 0.39
C ILE A 113 11.11 19.37 0.15
N LYS A 114 11.68 20.32 0.88
CA LYS A 114 13.07 20.75 0.70
C LYS A 114 14.06 19.61 0.95
N ASN A 115 13.91 18.85 2.04
CA ASN A 115 14.93 17.91 2.50
C ASN A 115 14.75 16.48 1.97
N TYR A 116 13.50 16.03 1.74
CA TYR A 116 13.20 14.67 1.28
C TYR A 116 12.83 14.57 -0.21
N ILE A 117 12.29 15.64 -0.81
CA ILE A 117 11.87 15.64 -2.22
C ILE A 117 12.92 16.34 -3.10
N ASP A 118 13.23 17.60 -2.82
CA ASP A 118 14.04 18.44 -3.72
C ASP A 118 15.54 18.18 -3.59
N LYS A 119 16.11 18.35 -2.39
CA LYS A 119 17.55 18.20 -2.17
C LYS A 119 17.98 16.75 -1.94
N GLN A 120 17.06 15.88 -1.50
CA GLN A 120 17.32 14.50 -1.09
C GLN A 120 18.62 14.36 -0.29
N VAL A 121 18.72 15.09 0.83
CA VAL A 121 19.97 15.26 1.59
C VAL A 121 20.49 13.91 2.14
N PHE A 122 19.60 12.95 2.35
CA PHE A 122 19.93 11.65 2.95
C PHE A 122 20.42 10.62 1.92
N PRO A 123 21.59 9.99 2.14
CA PRO A 123 22.13 8.98 1.23
C PRO A 123 21.26 7.71 1.23
N GLY A 124 20.97 7.19 0.04
CA GLY A 124 20.20 5.95 -0.14
C GLY A 124 18.68 6.14 -0.35
N LEU A 125 18.16 7.38 -0.31
CA LEU A 125 16.79 7.65 -0.73
C LEU A 125 16.62 7.39 -2.24
N PRO A 126 15.48 6.80 -2.68
CA PRO A 126 15.17 6.67 -4.10
C PRO A 126 15.13 8.04 -4.78
N LYS A 127 15.94 8.21 -5.83
CA LYS A 127 15.87 9.41 -6.67
C LYS A 127 14.56 9.41 -7.43
N ILE A 128 13.78 10.48 -7.27
CA ILE A 128 12.58 10.67 -8.08
C ILE A 128 13.06 10.90 -9.52
N GLN A 129 12.75 9.96 -10.41
CA GLN A 129 13.11 10.10 -11.81
C GLN A 129 12.18 11.14 -12.45
N GLU A 130 12.79 12.18 -13.03
CA GLU A 130 12.04 13.14 -13.83
C GLU A 130 11.46 12.43 -15.05
N THR A 131 10.14 12.46 -15.17
CA THR A 131 9.46 11.95 -16.37
C THR A 131 9.28 13.07 -17.39
N THR A 132 9.03 12.72 -18.64
CA THR A 132 8.68 13.70 -19.68
C THR A 132 7.48 14.57 -19.28
N ALA A 133 6.54 14.02 -18.51
CA ALA A 133 5.41 14.74 -17.92
C ALA A 133 5.82 15.71 -16.78
N SER A 134 6.93 15.45 -16.09
CA SER A 134 7.48 16.32 -15.05
C SER A 134 8.25 17.52 -15.64
N LEU A 135 8.95 17.30 -16.77
CA LEU A 135 9.80 18.30 -17.44
C LEU A 135 9.00 19.27 -18.30
N PHE A 136 7.98 18.76 -18.98
CA PHE A 136 7.06 19.56 -19.75
C PHE A 136 5.76 19.58 -18.97
N GLY A 137 5.58 20.64 -18.17
CA GLY A 137 4.30 20.96 -17.57
C GLY A 137 3.26 20.96 -18.67
N SER A 138 2.56 19.84 -18.80
CA SER A 138 1.53 19.70 -19.81
C SER A 138 0.41 20.56 -19.27
N ASP A 139 0.09 21.64 -19.98
CA ASP A 139 -1.12 22.40 -19.67
C ASP A 139 -2.23 21.38 -19.48
N ILE A 140 -2.92 21.44 -18.33
CA ILE A 140 -4.06 20.59 -18.07
C ILE A 140 -5.11 21.04 -19.09
N VAL A 141 -5.06 20.47 -20.28
CA VAL A 141 -6.07 20.64 -21.30
C VAL A 141 -7.16 19.69 -20.86
N PRO A 142 -8.26 20.18 -20.25
CA PRO A 142 -9.38 19.31 -19.98
C PRO A 142 -9.75 18.68 -21.33
N TYR A 143 -9.72 17.36 -21.38
CA TYR A 143 -10.13 16.64 -22.57
C TYR A 143 -11.61 16.94 -22.80
N THR A 144 -11.90 17.97 -23.60
CA THR A 144 -13.25 18.35 -23.97
C THR A 144 -13.72 17.38 -25.03
N PHE A 145 -14.35 16.31 -24.59
CA PHE A 145 -14.96 15.34 -25.48
C PHE A 145 -16.47 15.56 -25.49
N LYS A 146 -17.09 15.37 -26.66
CA LYS A 146 -18.55 15.46 -26.79
C LYS A 146 -19.20 14.26 -26.11
N LEU A 147 -19.76 14.48 -24.91
CA LEU A 147 -20.48 13.46 -24.11
C LEU A 147 -21.47 12.62 -24.91
N GLN A 148 -22.13 13.24 -25.89
CA GLN A 148 -23.13 12.60 -26.76
C GLN A 148 -22.57 11.45 -27.62
N ASP A 149 -21.27 11.43 -27.92
CA ASP A 149 -20.66 10.42 -28.79
C ASP A 149 -20.09 9.21 -28.01
N LEU A 150 -20.00 9.27 -26.67
CA LEU A 150 -19.53 8.15 -25.81
C LEU A 150 -20.62 7.48 -24.99
N GLU A 151 -21.87 7.93 -25.06
CA GLU A 151 -23.01 7.25 -24.42
C GLU A 151 -23.47 6.02 -25.23
N GLU A 152 -22.55 5.24 -25.78
CA GLU A 152 -22.85 3.92 -26.33
C GLU A 152 -22.37 2.83 -25.37
N PRO A 153 -23.27 2.02 -24.79
CA PRO A 153 -24.72 2.11 -24.90
C PRO A 153 -25.33 3.20 -23.98
N PRO A 154 -26.48 3.78 -24.39
CA PRO A 154 -27.11 4.91 -23.69
C PRO A 154 -27.54 4.55 -22.27
N ARG A 155 -27.32 5.48 -21.33
CA ARG A 155 -27.69 5.32 -19.91
C ARG A 155 -29.14 5.73 -19.69
N PHE A 156 -30.07 4.88 -20.11
CA PHE A 156 -31.49 5.14 -19.84
C PHE A 156 -31.81 5.04 -18.34
N ALA A 157 -32.74 5.88 -17.87
CA ALA A 157 -33.26 5.76 -16.51
C ALA A 157 -33.95 4.40 -16.31
N VAL A 158 -33.79 3.83 -15.11
CA VAL A 158 -34.34 2.51 -14.74
C VAL A 158 -35.85 2.50 -14.91
N GLY A 159 -36.41 1.43 -15.48
CA GLY A 159 -37.84 1.22 -15.65
C GLY A 159 -38.46 1.82 -16.92
N THR A 160 -37.72 2.65 -17.65
CA THR A 160 -38.15 3.20 -18.96
C THR A 160 -38.24 2.11 -20.03
N SER A 161 -39.07 2.32 -21.07
CA SER A 161 -39.16 1.38 -22.21
C SER A 161 -37.80 1.15 -22.88
N ASN A 162 -37.01 2.21 -23.03
CA ASN A 162 -35.68 2.16 -23.62
C ASN A 162 -34.68 1.35 -22.77
N SER A 163 -34.76 1.41 -21.44
CA SER A 163 -33.92 0.57 -20.57
C SER A 163 -34.16 -0.93 -20.78
N ARG A 164 -35.40 -1.33 -21.08
CA ARG A 164 -35.74 -2.73 -21.36
C ARG A 164 -35.16 -3.22 -22.69
N LEU A 165 -34.96 -2.33 -23.66
CA LEU A 165 -34.33 -2.66 -24.95
C LEU A 165 -32.85 -3.03 -24.81
N LEU A 166 -32.21 -2.66 -23.69
CA LEU A 166 -30.82 -3.03 -23.39
C LEU A 166 -30.70 -4.47 -22.83
N ALA A 167 -31.80 -5.23 -22.77
CA ALA A 167 -31.82 -6.63 -22.31
C ALA A 167 -31.15 -6.82 -20.93
N GLY A 168 -31.38 -5.88 -20.00
CA GLY A 168 -30.78 -5.91 -18.66
C GLY A 168 -29.32 -5.46 -18.60
N TYR A 169 -28.77 -4.89 -19.67
CA TYR A 169 -27.43 -4.27 -19.62
C TYR A 169 -27.47 -2.94 -18.88
N ASN A 170 -26.62 -2.83 -17.86
CA ASN A 170 -26.41 -1.62 -17.08
C ASN A 170 -25.14 -0.89 -17.57
N ALA A 171 -25.35 0.18 -18.32
CA ALA A 171 -24.27 0.99 -18.88
C ALA A 171 -23.39 1.69 -17.82
N ALA A 172 -23.89 1.93 -16.61
CA ALA A 172 -23.08 2.49 -15.53
C ALA A 172 -22.10 1.50 -14.92
N ARG A 173 -22.47 0.21 -14.87
CA ARG A 173 -21.63 -0.88 -14.38
C ARG A 173 -20.84 -1.60 -15.48
N SER A 174 -21.14 -1.30 -16.75
CA SER A 174 -20.64 -2.04 -17.90
C SER A 174 -20.91 -3.56 -17.80
N ASP A 175 -22.08 -3.94 -17.27
CA ASP A 175 -22.40 -5.35 -16.96
C ASP A 175 -23.91 -5.62 -17.11
N PHE A 176 -24.28 -6.90 -17.21
CA PHE A 176 -25.67 -7.35 -17.28
C PHE A 176 -26.22 -7.67 -15.90
N GLU A 177 -27.51 -7.41 -15.69
CA GLU A 177 -28.25 -7.85 -14.50
C GLU A 177 -28.24 -9.38 -14.35
N VAL A 178 -28.38 -10.09 -15.48
CA VAL A 178 -28.25 -11.55 -15.54
C VAL A 178 -27.16 -11.90 -16.53
N ASN A 179 -26.05 -12.43 -16.03
CA ASN A 179 -24.91 -12.80 -16.85
C ASN A 179 -25.11 -14.17 -17.52
N PHE A 180 -24.36 -14.41 -18.60
CA PHE A 180 -24.22 -15.77 -19.14
C PHE A 180 -23.60 -16.68 -18.07
N ASP A 181 -24.24 -17.83 -17.83
CA ASP A 181 -23.93 -18.75 -16.74
C ASP A 181 -23.87 -18.03 -15.38
N ASN A 182 -24.99 -17.43 -14.96
CA ASN A 182 -25.10 -16.63 -13.73
C ASN A 182 -24.82 -17.41 -12.43
N HIS A 183 -24.68 -18.73 -12.52
CA HIS A 183 -24.44 -19.63 -11.39
C HIS A 183 -23.03 -20.22 -11.42
N ALA A 184 -22.12 -19.69 -12.24
CA ALA A 184 -20.76 -20.19 -12.35
C ALA A 184 -20.03 -20.23 -10.99
N GLU A 185 -20.36 -19.29 -10.12
CA GLU A 185 -19.78 -19.13 -8.78
C GLU A 185 -20.22 -20.27 -7.82
N LEU A 186 -21.28 -21.02 -8.11
CA LEU A 186 -21.70 -22.18 -7.28
C LEU A 186 -20.63 -23.29 -7.25
N ILE A 187 -19.82 -23.43 -8.31
CA ILE A 187 -18.82 -24.50 -8.35
C ILE A 187 -17.68 -24.27 -7.35
N ILE A 188 -17.45 -23.02 -6.95
CA ILE A 188 -16.41 -22.65 -5.99
C ILE A 188 -16.96 -22.34 -4.61
N SER A 189 -18.29 -22.24 -4.43
CA SER A 189 -18.89 -21.87 -3.14
C SER A 189 -18.66 -22.90 -2.04
N GLU A 190 -18.40 -24.15 -2.41
CA GLU A 190 -18.17 -25.25 -1.47
C GLU A 190 -16.68 -25.53 -1.22
N LEU A 191 -15.76 -24.85 -1.93
CA LEU A 191 -14.32 -25.07 -1.76
C LEU A 191 -13.84 -24.57 -0.41
N LYS A 192 -13.15 -25.44 0.34
CA LYS A 192 -12.53 -25.10 1.63
C LYS A 192 -11.01 -25.09 1.50
N TYR A 193 -10.39 -23.98 1.88
CA TYR A 193 -8.94 -23.77 1.76
C TYR A 193 -8.09 -24.80 2.54
N ASN A 194 -8.61 -25.31 3.68
CA ASN A 194 -7.93 -26.29 4.54
C ASN A 194 -8.64 -27.65 4.54
N GLU A 195 -9.17 -28.09 3.41
CA GLU A 195 -9.85 -29.39 3.33
C GLU A 195 -8.88 -30.57 3.44
N PHE A 196 -7.65 -30.38 2.94
CA PHE A 196 -6.60 -31.38 2.92
C PHE A 196 -5.39 -30.87 3.71
N ASP A 197 -5.06 -31.56 4.81
CA ASP A 197 -3.87 -31.25 5.64
C ASP A 197 -2.58 -31.63 4.89
N GLU A 198 -1.54 -30.81 4.99
CA GLU A 198 -0.21 -31.05 4.38
C GLU A 198 0.43 -32.37 4.81
N ASP A 199 0.11 -32.85 6.02
CA ASP A 199 0.67 -34.07 6.62
C ASP A 199 -0.03 -35.37 6.17
N ARG A 200 -1.04 -35.31 5.29
CA ARG A 200 -1.80 -36.48 4.83
C ARG A 200 -1.41 -36.90 3.43
N ASP A 201 -1.42 -38.22 3.20
CA ASP A 201 -1.12 -38.86 1.90
C ASP A 201 -1.97 -38.34 0.72
N ASN A 202 -3.11 -37.69 0.99
CA ASN A 202 -4.04 -37.18 -0.02
C ASN A 202 -3.88 -35.68 -0.30
N TYR A 203 -2.90 -34.98 0.28
CA TYR A 203 -2.70 -33.54 0.09
C TYR A 203 -2.55 -33.16 -1.39
N GLU A 204 -1.59 -33.77 -2.10
CA GLU A 204 -1.30 -33.45 -3.50
C GLU A 204 -2.51 -33.71 -4.42
N LEU A 205 -3.19 -34.85 -4.22
CA LEU A 205 -4.38 -35.20 -4.99
C LEU A 205 -5.56 -34.26 -4.67
N GLY A 206 -5.76 -33.92 -3.40
CA GLY A 206 -6.81 -33.00 -2.95
C GLY A 206 -6.61 -31.59 -3.50
N THR A 207 -5.39 -31.05 -3.39
CA THR A 207 -5.02 -29.73 -3.94
C THR A 207 -5.16 -29.72 -5.47
N SER A 208 -4.74 -30.78 -6.16
CA SER A 208 -4.90 -30.86 -7.63
C SER A 208 -6.37 -30.90 -8.05
N LEU A 209 -7.24 -31.57 -7.28
CA LEU A 209 -8.68 -31.57 -7.50
C LEU A 209 -9.27 -30.16 -7.30
N GLN A 210 -8.93 -29.49 -6.19
CA GLN A 210 -9.37 -28.12 -5.94
C GLN A 210 -8.91 -27.16 -7.05
N ALA A 211 -7.66 -27.29 -7.51
CA ALA A 211 -7.15 -26.53 -8.64
C ALA A 211 -7.90 -26.82 -9.95
N ALA A 212 -8.28 -28.07 -10.20
CA ALA A 212 -9.09 -28.45 -11.37
C ALA A 212 -10.50 -27.82 -11.32
N VAL A 213 -11.13 -27.77 -10.15
CA VAL A 213 -12.42 -27.09 -9.94
C VAL A 213 -12.31 -25.59 -10.24
N VAL A 214 -11.28 -24.93 -9.70
CA VAL A 214 -10.99 -23.51 -10.01
C VAL A 214 -10.69 -23.32 -11.51
N GLY A 215 -10.01 -24.28 -12.14
CA GLY A 215 -9.79 -24.30 -13.59
C GLY A 215 -11.10 -24.34 -14.39
N ALA A 216 -12.06 -25.18 -13.98
CA ALA A 216 -13.39 -25.24 -14.59
C ALA A 216 -14.16 -23.92 -14.43
N TYR A 217 -14.08 -23.28 -13.25
CA TYR A 217 -14.64 -21.95 -13.01
C TYR A 217 -14.03 -20.89 -13.93
N ASN A 218 -12.70 -20.86 -14.04
CA ASN A 218 -11.99 -19.93 -14.92
C ASN A 218 -12.40 -20.10 -16.39
N ASN A 219 -12.67 -21.33 -16.84
CA ASN A 219 -13.18 -21.57 -18.19
C ASN A 219 -14.58 -20.97 -18.41
N ARG A 220 -15.48 -21.07 -17.41
CA ARG A 220 -16.80 -20.41 -17.46
C ARG A 220 -16.67 -18.88 -17.53
N LEU A 221 -15.77 -18.29 -16.74
CA LEU A 221 -15.49 -16.85 -16.80
C LEU A 221 -14.91 -16.42 -18.15
N LYS A 222 -14.01 -17.21 -18.74
CA LYS A 222 -13.47 -16.95 -20.07
C LYS A 222 -14.57 -16.94 -21.13
N GLU A 223 -15.51 -17.89 -21.10
CA GLU A 223 -16.63 -17.90 -22.04
C GLU A 223 -17.58 -16.70 -21.80
N ARG A 224 -17.87 -16.35 -20.55
CA ARG A 224 -18.64 -15.14 -20.20
C ARG A 224 -17.97 -13.88 -20.76
N ALA A 225 -16.66 -13.75 -20.59
CA ALA A 225 -15.88 -12.64 -21.13
C ALA A 225 -15.84 -12.64 -22.67
N ARG A 226 -15.71 -13.81 -23.31
CA ARG A 226 -15.75 -13.96 -24.77
C ARG A 226 -17.09 -13.50 -25.34
N ARG A 227 -18.21 -13.88 -24.72
CA ARG A 227 -19.55 -13.46 -25.13
C ARG A 227 -19.74 -11.95 -24.96
N ARG A 228 -19.34 -11.38 -23.82
CA ARG A 228 -19.38 -9.92 -23.63
C ARG A 228 -18.55 -9.17 -24.66
N ARG A 229 -17.39 -9.71 -25.02
CA ARG A 229 -16.53 -9.17 -26.09
C ARG A 229 -17.26 -9.17 -27.44
N ILE A 230 -17.84 -10.30 -27.84
CA ILE A 230 -18.64 -10.39 -29.09
C ILE A 230 -19.79 -9.38 -29.07
N ILE A 231 -20.53 -9.30 -27.96
CA ILE A 231 -21.65 -8.36 -27.82
C ILE A 231 -21.18 -6.91 -28.01
N ARG A 232 -20.05 -6.55 -27.41
CA ARG A 232 -19.46 -5.21 -27.53
C ARG A 232 -18.96 -4.93 -28.95
N ASP A 233 -18.15 -5.84 -29.49
CA ASP A 233 -17.47 -5.65 -30.78
C ASP A 233 -18.47 -5.58 -31.94
N HIS A 234 -19.61 -6.26 -31.83
CA HIS A 234 -20.71 -6.20 -32.81
C HIS A 234 -21.84 -5.22 -32.43
N GLY A 235 -21.73 -4.52 -31.30
CA GLY A 235 -22.73 -3.55 -30.86
C GLY A 235 -24.13 -4.13 -30.64
N LEU A 236 -24.24 -5.38 -30.20
CA LEU A 236 -25.52 -6.12 -30.14
C LEU A 236 -26.52 -5.55 -29.12
N ILE A 237 -26.06 -4.75 -28.16
CA ILE A 237 -26.91 -4.04 -27.18
C ILE A 237 -27.43 -2.71 -27.76
N ALA A 238 -26.76 -2.14 -28.77
CA ALA A 238 -27.14 -0.87 -29.37
C ALA A 238 -28.22 -1.08 -30.43
N PHE A 239 -29.48 -0.81 -30.06
CA PHE A 239 -30.65 -0.99 -30.93
C PHE A 239 -30.49 -0.33 -32.31
N ARG A 240 -29.89 0.86 -32.37
CA ARG A 240 -29.62 1.56 -33.64
C ARG A 240 -28.69 0.78 -34.55
N ARG A 241 -27.66 0.15 -33.97
CA ARG A 241 -26.71 -0.67 -34.73
C ARG A 241 -27.40 -1.91 -35.23
N THR A 242 -28.05 -2.67 -34.36
CA THR A 242 -28.71 -3.95 -34.72
C THR A 242 -29.80 -3.79 -35.80
N VAL A 243 -30.60 -2.72 -35.78
CA VAL A 243 -31.62 -2.45 -36.80
C VAL A 243 -31.00 -2.06 -38.14
N SER A 244 -29.86 -1.37 -38.14
CA SER A 244 -29.15 -1.01 -39.37
C SER A 244 -28.56 -2.22 -40.13
N TRP A 245 -28.44 -3.40 -39.50
CA TRP A 245 -28.02 -4.63 -40.19
C TRP A 245 -29.18 -5.35 -40.88
N LEU A 246 -30.43 -5.02 -40.55
CA LEU A 246 -31.63 -5.70 -41.05
C LEU A 246 -32.28 -4.99 -42.24
N ASN A 247 -31.86 -3.76 -42.54
CA ASN A 247 -32.25 -2.97 -43.72
C ASN A 247 -31.07 -2.86 -44.69
#